data_AF-K1SFZ5-F1
#
_entry.id   AF-K1SFZ5-F1
#
_cell.length_a   1.000
_cell.length_b   1.000
_cell.length_c   1.000
_cell.angle_alpha   90.00
_cell.angle_beta   90.00
_cell.angle_gamma   90.00
#
_symmetry.space_group_name_H-M   'P 1'
#
loop_
_entity.id
_entity.type
_entity.pdbx_description
1 polymer ?
#
loop_
_entity_poly.entity_id
_entity_poly.type
_entity_poly.pdbx_seq_one_letter_code
_entity_poly.pdbx_strand_id
1 'polypeptide(L)'
;MWYGLPHNNAKGVTQYMNRIYVTGHRNPDTDSIAAAISYAALRNALGNRDYVAAHLGHISDETKRLLDRFGFQEPVTISNVRTQVRDLDFDTPPALNSSVTMDRAWHIMRDQDISAMPIINEDGTLYGMLSAGDIAAYSMRTISDRHVDALPLFNLLSVIEGRILNDGAEQVDRVSGVVTIALPQSCDNLLFSDPDSIILCGNQPDMIRRALDIGVQCII
;
A
#
# COMPACT_ATOMS: atom_id res chain seq x y z
N MET A 1 -19.56 17.19 -23.13
CA MET A 1 -20.02 17.63 -21.79
C MET A 1 -19.32 16.73 -20.78
N TRP A 2 -18.07 17.05 -20.46
CA TRP A 2 -17.22 16.29 -19.55
C TRP A 2 -16.91 17.23 -18.40
N TYR A 3 -17.44 16.90 -17.22
CA TYR A 3 -17.28 17.70 -16.01
C TYR A 3 -15.81 17.71 -15.59
N GLY A 4 -15.27 18.91 -15.40
CA GLY A 4 -13.93 19.13 -14.88
C GLY A 4 -13.80 18.55 -13.47
N LEU A 5 -12.75 17.77 -13.27
CA LEU A 5 -12.27 17.38 -11.96
C LEU A 5 -11.90 18.66 -11.18
N PRO A 6 -12.38 18.85 -9.94
CA PRO A 6 -11.93 19.96 -9.13
C PRO A 6 -10.45 19.79 -8.82
N HIS A 7 -9.66 20.82 -9.11
CA HIS A 7 -8.33 21.00 -8.53
C HIS A 7 -8.47 21.00 -7.01
N ASN A 8 -8.20 19.85 -6.39
CA ASN A 8 -8.19 19.71 -4.95
C ASN A 8 -6.87 20.29 -4.42
N ASN A 9 -6.79 21.62 -4.41
CA ASN A 9 -5.79 22.36 -3.65
C ASN A 9 -6.22 22.37 -2.18
N ALA A 10 -6.47 21.19 -1.62
CA ALA A 10 -6.71 20.99 -0.21
C ALA A 10 -5.36 20.68 0.43
N LYS A 11 -4.61 21.73 0.76
CA LYS A 11 -3.84 21.75 2.01
C LYS A 11 -4.84 21.68 3.16
N GLY A 12 -5.52 20.54 3.29
CA GLY A 12 -6.26 20.13 4.46
C GLY A 12 -5.25 19.68 5.50
N VAL A 13 -4.40 20.60 5.96
CA VAL A 13 -3.84 20.47 7.29
C VAL A 13 -5.05 20.66 8.18
N THR A 14 -5.72 19.56 8.54
CA THR A 14 -6.49 19.50 9.76
C THR A 14 -5.55 20.07 10.81
N GLN A 15 -5.77 21.32 11.23
CA GLN A 15 -5.10 21.84 12.39
C GLN A 15 -5.58 20.97 13.54
N TYR A 16 -4.87 19.87 13.79
CA TYR A 16 -4.84 19.27 15.09
C TYR A 16 -4.58 20.45 16.03
N MET A 17 -5.58 20.83 16.82
CA MET A 17 -5.38 21.71 17.97
C MET A 17 -4.39 20.96 18.86
N ASN A 18 -3.10 21.10 18.55
CA ASN A 18 -2.05 20.27 19.11
C ASN A 18 -1.94 20.68 20.56
N ARG A 19 -2.45 19.83 21.45
CA ARG A 19 -2.36 19.96 22.90
C ARG A 19 -0.89 20.15 23.25
N ILE A 20 -0.58 21.31 23.85
CA ILE A 20 0.78 21.65 24.24
C ILE A 20 0.99 21.15 25.67
N TYR A 21 1.88 20.19 25.82
CA TYR A 21 2.29 19.73 27.14
C TYR A 21 3.31 20.70 27.75
N VAL A 22 3.05 21.14 28.97
CA VAL A 22 3.93 22.00 29.76
C VAL A 22 4.60 21.14 30.81
N THR A 23 5.93 21.06 30.79
CA THR A 23 6.70 20.27 31.77
C THR A 23 7.71 21.13 32.50
N GLY A 24 8.07 20.72 33.72
CA GLY A 24 9.22 21.24 34.45
C GLY A 24 10.47 20.38 34.23
N HIS A 25 11.31 20.26 35.27
CA HIS A 25 12.55 19.48 35.21
C HIS A 25 12.30 17.98 34.96
N ARG A 26 13.32 17.30 34.40
CA ARG A 26 13.31 15.86 34.13
C ARG A 26 13.03 15.02 35.39
N ASN A 27 13.60 15.43 36.53
CA ASN A 27 13.31 14.87 37.84
C ASN A 27 12.46 15.90 38.60
N PRO A 28 11.12 15.79 38.56
CA PRO A 28 10.26 16.87 39.01
C PRO A 28 10.29 17.03 40.53
N ASP A 29 10.53 18.25 40.99
CA ASP A 29 10.28 18.71 42.35
C ASP A 29 8.89 19.38 42.44
N THR A 30 8.43 19.64 43.66
CA THR A 30 7.14 20.29 43.95
C THR A 30 6.98 21.59 43.16
N ASP A 31 8.07 22.35 43.08
CA ASP A 31 8.22 23.64 42.43
C ASP A 31 7.99 23.51 40.91
N SER A 32 8.65 22.55 40.28
CA SER A 32 8.48 22.24 38.85
C SER A 32 7.04 21.83 38.53
N ILE A 33 6.41 21.03 39.39
CA ILE A 33 5.02 20.59 39.22
C ILE A 33 4.06 21.77 39.36
N ALA A 34 4.21 22.58 40.40
CA ALA A 34 3.39 23.76 40.64
C ALA A 34 3.54 24.79 39.51
N ALA A 35 4.76 25.00 39.00
CA ALA A 35 5.03 25.88 37.87
C ALA A 35 4.36 25.37 36.58
N ALA A 36 4.44 24.07 36.30
CA ALA A 36 3.80 23.48 35.11
C ALA A 36 2.26 23.63 35.15
N ILE A 37 1.64 23.37 36.31
CA ILE A 37 0.19 23.56 36.53
C ILE A 37 -0.19 25.03 36.35
N SER A 38 0.52 25.93 37.04
CA SER A 38 0.21 27.36 37.02
C SER A 38 0.38 27.97 35.62
N TYR A 39 1.44 27.58 34.91
CA TYR A 39 1.70 28.06 33.55
C TYR A 39 0.69 27.52 32.54
N ALA A 40 0.32 26.23 32.62
CA ALA A 40 -0.73 25.67 31.77
C ALA A 40 -2.07 26.39 32.00
N ALA A 41 -2.45 26.62 33.26
CA ALA A 41 -3.66 27.35 33.62
C ALA A 41 -3.65 28.80 33.10
N LEU A 42 -2.53 29.51 33.27
CA LEU A 42 -2.37 30.87 32.76
C LEU A 42 -2.52 30.92 31.23
N ARG A 43 -1.87 30.00 30.50
CA ARG A 43 -1.89 29.99 29.04
C ARG A 43 -3.27 29.62 28.48
N ASN A 44 -4.00 28.73 29.16
CA ASN A 44 -5.39 28.43 28.83
C ASN A 44 -6.31 29.64 29.09
N ALA A 45 -6.12 30.36 30.19
CA ALA A 45 -6.90 31.56 30.50
C ALA A 45 -6.67 32.70 29.49
N LEU A 46 -5.49 32.76 28.88
CA LEU A 46 -5.14 33.72 27.83
C LEU A 46 -5.66 33.30 26.43
N GLY A 47 -6.29 32.14 26.28
CA GLY A 47 -7.05 31.75 25.08
C GLY A 47 -6.22 31.31 23.87
N ASN A 48 -4.94 30.97 24.04
CA ASN A 48 -4.05 30.80 22.90
C ASN A 48 -4.10 29.41 22.24
N ARG A 49 -4.18 28.32 23.03
CA ARG A 49 -4.22 26.89 22.63
C ARG A 49 -4.68 26.05 23.83
N ASP A 50 -4.84 24.73 23.67
CA ASP A 50 -5.01 23.79 24.77
C ASP A 50 -3.64 23.45 25.39
N TYR A 51 -3.41 23.89 26.63
CA TYR A 51 -2.18 23.66 27.40
C TYR A 51 -2.44 22.70 28.55
N VAL A 52 -1.62 21.68 28.71
CA VAL A 52 -1.79 20.67 29.76
C VAL A 52 -0.50 20.43 30.52
N ALA A 53 -0.59 20.54 31.84
CA ALA A 53 0.53 20.27 32.71
C ALA A 53 0.93 18.78 32.64
N ALA A 54 2.23 18.54 32.58
CA ALA A 54 2.81 17.21 32.53
C ALA A 54 4.15 17.14 33.28
N HIS A 55 4.57 15.92 33.60
CA HIS A 55 5.84 15.65 34.29
C HIS A 55 6.56 14.45 33.66
N LEU A 56 7.89 14.44 33.74
CA LEU A 56 8.75 13.46 33.03
C LEU A 56 9.29 12.34 33.93
N GLY A 57 9.10 12.45 35.25
CA GLY A 57 9.69 11.56 36.24
C GLY A 57 8.77 11.31 37.43
N HIS A 58 9.24 10.53 38.39
CA HIS A 58 8.48 10.18 39.59
C HIS A 58 8.12 11.42 40.42
N ILE A 59 6.86 11.54 40.83
CA ILE A 59 6.39 12.59 41.74
C ILE A 59 6.61 12.15 43.19
N SER A 60 7.27 12.96 44.00
CA SER A 60 7.51 12.64 45.41
C SER A 60 6.20 12.55 46.21
N ASP A 61 6.21 11.75 47.29
CA ASP A 61 5.06 11.65 48.22
C ASP A 61 4.67 13.01 48.80
N GLU A 62 5.63 13.90 49.02
CA GLU A 62 5.40 15.27 49.48
C GLU A 62 4.59 16.06 48.45
N THR A 63 4.99 16.02 47.18
CA THR A 63 4.28 16.72 46.10
C THR A 63 2.86 16.17 45.96
N LYS A 64 2.70 14.84 46.03
CA LYS A 64 1.40 14.19 45.94
C LYS A 64 0.46 14.60 47.07
N ARG A 65 0.95 14.60 48.32
CA ARG A 65 0.19 15.10 49.48
C ARG A 65 -0.23 16.56 49.31
N LEU A 66 0.62 17.38 48.69
CA LEU A 66 0.32 18.78 48.44
C LEU A 66 -0.79 18.92 47.38
N LEU A 67 -0.70 18.19 46.27
CA LEU A 67 -1.76 18.12 45.25
C LEU A 67 -3.10 17.70 45.86
N ASP A 68 -3.10 16.62 46.65
CA ASP A 68 -4.30 16.11 47.33
C ASP A 68 -4.88 17.13 48.31
N ARG A 69 -4.04 17.79 49.11
CA ARG A 69 -4.45 18.81 50.09
C ARG A 69 -5.17 19.99 49.44
N PHE A 70 -4.72 20.39 48.26
CA PHE A 70 -5.29 21.52 47.52
C PHE A 70 -6.29 21.10 46.44
N GLY A 71 -6.59 19.80 46.31
CA GLY A 71 -7.57 19.28 45.34
C GLY A 71 -7.13 19.36 43.89
N PHE A 72 -5.82 19.46 43.61
CA PHE A 72 -5.30 19.44 42.25
C PHE A 72 -5.10 18.02 41.76
N GLN A 73 -5.45 17.75 40.50
CA GLN A 73 -5.14 16.48 39.86
C GLN A 73 -3.65 16.39 39.54
N GLU A 74 -3.10 15.18 39.66
CA GLU A 74 -1.74 14.88 39.24
C GLU A 74 -1.57 15.20 37.74
N PRO A 75 -0.55 15.98 37.34
CA PRO A 75 -0.27 16.27 35.94
C PRO A 75 -0.03 15.00 35.12
N VAL A 76 -0.17 15.08 33.79
CA VAL A 76 0.02 13.91 32.92
C VAL A 76 1.48 13.44 32.94
N THR A 77 1.71 12.15 33.14
CA THR A 77 3.08 11.60 33.01
C THR A 77 3.45 11.44 31.54
N ILE A 78 4.58 12.02 31.13
CA ILE A 78 5.18 11.80 29.80
C ILE A 78 6.45 10.97 29.97
N SER A 79 6.39 9.71 29.54
CA SER A 79 7.49 8.75 29.71
C SER A 79 8.58 8.87 28.64
N ASN A 80 8.27 9.46 27.49
CA ASN A 80 9.22 9.58 26.38
C ASN A 80 8.89 10.80 25.50
N VAL A 81 9.92 11.61 25.23
CA VAL A 81 9.88 12.76 24.30
C VAL A 81 10.87 12.59 23.14
N ARG A 82 11.40 11.38 22.95
CA ARG A 82 12.27 11.08 21.82
C ARG A 82 11.47 11.13 20.52
N THR A 83 12.11 11.66 19.48
CA THR A 83 11.61 11.66 18.11
C THR A 83 11.30 10.24 17.66
N GLN A 84 10.15 10.06 17.04
CA GLN A 84 9.65 8.82 16.44
C GLN A 84 9.59 8.97 14.92
N VAL A 85 9.50 7.85 14.20
CA VAL A 85 9.37 7.87 12.73
C VAL A 85 8.14 8.66 12.28
N ARG A 86 7.05 8.61 13.06
CA ARG A 86 5.83 9.41 12.81
C ARG A 86 6.03 10.92 12.91
N ASP A 87 7.13 11.37 13.50
CA ASP A 87 7.49 12.79 13.63
C ASP A 87 8.34 13.27 12.44
N LEU A 88 8.70 12.37 11.52
CA LEU A 88 9.41 12.69 10.29
C LEU A 88 8.41 13.00 9.18
N ASP A 89 8.75 13.96 8.33
CA ASP A 89 8.09 14.11 7.03
C ASP A 89 8.64 13.01 6.11
N PHE A 90 7.77 12.13 5.62
CA PHE A 90 8.12 11.05 4.70
C PHE A 90 7.12 10.96 3.55
N ASP A 91 7.59 10.41 2.43
CA ASP A 91 6.75 10.21 1.24
C ASP A 91 5.70 9.12 1.48
N THR A 92 4.49 9.35 1.00
CA THR A 92 3.35 8.41 1.13
C THR A 92 2.87 7.98 -0.25
N PRO A 93 3.65 7.11 -0.95
CA PRO A 93 3.24 6.60 -2.25
C PRO A 93 1.92 5.80 -2.13
N PRO A 94 1.14 5.69 -3.21
CA PRO A 94 -0.08 4.91 -3.20
C PRO A 94 0.23 3.44 -2.93
N ALA A 95 -0.57 2.83 -2.05
CA ALA A 95 -0.51 1.40 -1.80
C ALA A 95 -1.36 0.63 -2.83
N LEU A 96 -0.82 -0.45 -3.38
CA LEU A 96 -1.53 -1.30 -4.33
C LEU A 96 -1.93 -2.62 -3.67
N ASN A 97 -3.09 -3.14 -4.04
CA ASN A 97 -3.50 -4.48 -3.62
C ASN A 97 -2.64 -5.55 -4.33
N SER A 98 -2.38 -6.67 -3.66
CA SER A 98 -1.63 -7.81 -4.22
C SER A 98 -2.25 -8.44 -5.47
N SER A 99 -3.53 -8.17 -5.77
CA SER A 99 -4.20 -8.62 -6.99
C SER A 99 -3.94 -7.75 -8.23
N VAL A 100 -3.35 -6.57 -8.07
CA VAL A 100 -3.10 -5.63 -9.18
C VAL A 100 -2.07 -6.17 -10.16
N THR A 101 -2.34 -6.03 -11.46
CA THR A 101 -1.43 -6.42 -12.54
C THR A 101 -0.14 -5.58 -12.53
N MET A 102 0.98 -6.20 -12.91
CA MET A 102 2.26 -5.49 -13.08
C MET A 102 2.19 -4.32 -14.07
N ASP A 103 1.40 -4.44 -15.14
CA ASP A 103 1.20 -3.35 -16.11
C ASP A 103 0.61 -2.09 -15.45
N ARG A 104 -0.50 -2.24 -14.71
CA ARG A 104 -1.09 -1.13 -13.94
C ARG A 104 -0.13 -0.58 -12.90
N ALA A 105 0.59 -1.43 -12.19
CA ALA A 105 1.60 -1.00 -11.23
C ALA A 105 2.67 -0.14 -11.91
N TRP A 106 3.20 -0.58 -13.05
CA TRP A 106 4.20 0.16 -13.83
C TRP A 106 3.68 1.53 -14.31
N HIS A 107 2.44 1.60 -14.79
CA HIS A 107 1.83 2.86 -15.20
C HIS A 107 1.72 3.85 -14.03
N ILE A 108 1.26 3.40 -12.87
CA ILE A 108 1.18 4.26 -11.67
C ILE A 108 2.56 4.76 -11.25
N MET A 109 3.56 3.89 -11.27
CA MET A 109 4.95 4.25 -10.94
C MET A 109 5.49 5.32 -11.89
N ARG A 110 5.31 5.14 -13.20
CA ARG A 110 5.80 6.08 -14.20
C ARG A 110 5.08 7.43 -14.15
N ASP A 111 3.75 7.41 -14.00
CA ASP A 111 2.93 8.61 -14.07
C ASP A 111 3.11 9.50 -12.83
N GLN A 112 3.47 8.91 -11.68
CA GLN A 112 3.71 9.62 -10.42
C GLN A 112 5.20 9.78 -10.07
N ASP A 113 6.13 9.33 -10.93
CA ASP A 113 7.58 9.33 -10.70
C ASP A 113 7.99 8.59 -9.41
N ILE A 114 7.37 7.43 -9.16
CA ILE A 114 7.55 6.62 -7.95
C ILE A 114 8.41 5.41 -8.27
N SER A 115 9.49 5.24 -7.51
CA SER A 115 10.47 4.15 -7.73
C SER A 115 10.10 2.84 -7.04
N ALA A 116 9.30 2.89 -5.97
CA ALA A 116 8.83 1.72 -5.24
C ALA A 116 7.46 2.00 -4.60
N MET A 117 6.60 0.99 -4.58
CA MET A 117 5.27 1.07 -3.99
C MET A 117 5.06 -0.04 -2.95
N PRO A 118 4.37 0.25 -1.84
CA PRO A 118 3.93 -0.77 -0.91
C PRO A 118 2.79 -1.58 -1.53
N ILE A 119 2.89 -2.90 -1.41
CA ILE A 119 1.82 -3.84 -1.76
C ILE A 119 1.13 -4.25 -0.48
N ILE A 120 -0.20 -4.16 -0.46
CA ILE A 120 -1.05 -4.44 0.69
C ILE A 120 -1.99 -5.62 0.40
N ASN A 121 -2.35 -6.31 1.47
CA ASN A 121 -3.43 -7.29 1.46
C ASN A 121 -4.80 -6.59 1.48
N GLU A 122 -5.86 -7.36 1.26
CA GLU A 122 -7.24 -6.87 1.35
C GLU A 122 -7.62 -6.35 2.75
N ASP A 123 -6.99 -6.88 3.80
CA ASP A 123 -7.19 -6.44 5.20
C ASP A 123 -6.42 -5.15 5.55
N GLY A 124 -5.69 -4.56 4.59
CA GLY A 124 -4.89 -3.35 4.77
C GLY A 124 -3.51 -3.58 5.40
N THR A 125 -3.12 -4.83 5.67
CA THR A 125 -1.77 -5.16 6.15
C THR A 125 -0.75 -5.07 5.00
N LEU A 126 0.49 -4.71 5.32
CA LEU A 126 1.58 -4.68 4.35
C LEU A 126 1.93 -6.11 3.92
N TYR A 127 1.72 -6.42 2.64
CA TYR A 127 2.13 -7.68 2.04
C TYR A 127 3.61 -7.64 1.65
N GLY A 128 4.06 -6.53 1.05
CA GLY A 128 5.44 -6.38 0.60
C GLY A 128 5.68 -5.06 -0.13
N MET A 129 6.71 -5.01 -0.97
CA MET A 129 7.01 -3.86 -1.83
C MET A 129 7.28 -4.32 -3.26
N LEU A 130 6.99 -3.45 -4.21
CA LEU A 130 7.29 -3.64 -5.63
C LEU A 130 8.06 -2.43 -6.13
N SER A 131 9.24 -2.66 -6.69
CA SER A 131 10.06 -1.62 -7.33
C SER A 131 10.03 -1.70 -8.85
N ALA A 132 10.39 -0.61 -9.51
CA ALA A 132 10.58 -0.59 -10.96
C ALA A 132 11.67 -1.58 -11.40
N GLY A 133 12.69 -1.78 -10.54
CA GLY A 133 13.74 -2.75 -10.76
C GLY A 133 13.24 -4.20 -10.72
N ASP A 134 12.31 -4.52 -9.82
CA ASP A 134 11.71 -5.86 -9.75
C ASP A 134 10.91 -6.18 -11.01
N ILE A 135 10.13 -5.21 -11.50
CA ILE A 135 9.36 -5.34 -12.75
C ILE A 135 10.31 -5.56 -13.93
N ALA A 136 11.38 -4.78 -14.03
CA ALA A 136 12.37 -4.92 -15.09
C ALA A 136 13.10 -6.28 -15.03
N ALA A 137 13.51 -6.71 -13.84
CA ALA A 137 14.17 -8.00 -13.63
C ALA A 137 13.27 -9.18 -13.99
N TYR A 138 11.99 -9.11 -13.61
CA TYR A 138 11.00 -10.12 -13.98
C TYR A 138 10.79 -10.15 -15.50
N SER A 139 10.63 -8.99 -16.14
CA SER A 139 10.47 -8.91 -17.60
C SER A 139 11.65 -9.53 -18.35
N MET A 140 12.88 -9.37 -17.86
CA MET A 140 14.06 -10.01 -18.46
C MET A 140 14.07 -11.53 -18.29
N ARG A 141 13.56 -12.05 -17.16
CA ARG A 141 13.44 -13.51 -16.94
C ARG A 141 12.44 -14.16 -17.90
N THR A 142 11.32 -13.49 -18.17
CA THR A 142 10.26 -14.03 -19.04
C THR A 142 10.72 -14.22 -20.50
N ILE A 143 11.82 -13.57 -20.91
CA ILE A 143 12.42 -13.80 -22.23
C ILE A 143 12.97 -15.23 -22.34
N SER A 144 13.54 -15.77 -21.26
CA SER A 144 14.10 -17.13 -21.23
C SER A 144 13.09 -18.19 -20.79
N ASP A 145 12.23 -17.85 -19.83
CA ASP A 145 11.20 -18.74 -19.31
C ASP A 145 9.81 -18.25 -19.74
N ARG A 146 9.18 -19.01 -20.65
CA ARG A 146 7.85 -18.70 -21.20
C ARG A 146 6.72 -19.35 -20.41
N HIS A 147 7.03 -20.03 -19.30
CA HIS A 147 6.03 -20.65 -18.46
C HIS A 147 5.36 -19.59 -17.57
N VAL A 148 4.03 -19.66 -17.51
CA VAL A 148 3.21 -18.82 -16.63
C VAL A 148 2.56 -19.75 -15.62
N ASP A 149 2.64 -19.39 -14.35
CA ASP A 149 2.05 -20.18 -13.28
C ASP A 149 0.91 -19.41 -12.60
N ALA A 150 -0.25 -20.06 -12.54
CA ALA A 150 -1.43 -19.67 -11.81
C ALA A 150 -1.86 -18.22 -12.12
N LEU A 151 -1.86 -17.79 -13.38
CA LEU A 151 -2.28 -16.45 -13.78
C LEU A 151 -3.78 -16.30 -13.59
N PRO A 152 -4.26 -15.33 -12.77
CA PRO A 152 -5.69 -15.12 -12.60
C PRO A 152 -6.36 -14.72 -13.92
N LEU A 153 -7.45 -15.39 -14.27
CA LEU A 153 -8.13 -15.21 -15.55
C LEU A 153 -8.64 -13.77 -15.73
N PHE A 154 -9.13 -13.14 -14.66
CA PHE A 154 -9.58 -11.75 -14.72
C PHE A 154 -8.44 -10.78 -15.06
N ASN A 155 -7.22 -11.04 -14.59
CA ASN A 155 -6.06 -10.22 -14.92
C ASN A 155 -5.71 -10.37 -16.40
N LEU A 156 -5.68 -11.60 -16.90
CA LEU A 156 -5.46 -11.88 -18.32
C LEU A 156 -6.46 -11.12 -19.20
N LEU A 157 -7.77 -11.29 -18.94
CA LEU A 157 -8.84 -10.64 -19.69
C LEU A 157 -8.74 -9.11 -19.63
N SER A 158 -8.41 -8.55 -18.46
CA SER A 158 -8.29 -7.10 -18.30
C SER A 158 -7.14 -6.50 -19.10
N VAL A 159 -6.03 -7.23 -19.26
CA VAL A 159 -4.83 -6.76 -19.96
C VAL A 159 -4.96 -6.89 -21.47
N ILE A 160 -5.49 -8.02 -21.95
CA ILE A 160 -5.68 -8.25 -23.39
C ILE A 160 -6.98 -7.65 -23.92
N GLU A 161 -7.78 -7.02 -23.06
CA GLU A 161 -9.15 -6.55 -23.34
C GLU A 161 -10.02 -7.63 -23.99
N GLY A 162 -9.85 -8.87 -23.49
CA GLY A 162 -10.42 -10.08 -24.07
C GLY A 162 -11.81 -10.42 -23.54
N ARG A 163 -12.47 -11.36 -24.23
CA ARG A 163 -13.72 -11.98 -23.78
C ARG A 163 -13.62 -13.49 -23.86
N ILE A 164 -14.25 -14.18 -22.92
CA ILE A 164 -14.35 -15.65 -22.95
C ILE A 164 -15.39 -16.04 -23.99
N LEU A 165 -15.05 -17.00 -24.86
CA LEU A 165 -15.94 -17.51 -25.91
C LEU A 165 -16.58 -18.86 -25.57
N ASN A 166 -16.05 -19.58 -24.58
CA ASN A 166 -16.55 -20.88 -24.16
C ASN A 166 -17.57 -20.75 -23.02
N ASP A 167 -18.53 -21.67 -22.97
CA ASP A 167 -19.55 -21.77 -21.90
C ASP A 167 -18.94 -22.18 -20.53
N GLY A 168 -17.68 -22.63 -20.51
CA GLY A 168 -16.94 -23.02 -19.30
C GLY A 168 -16.35 -21.87 -18.47
N ALA A 169 -16.75 -20.62 -18.73
CA ALA A 169 -16.22 -19.42 -18.07
C ALA A 169 -16.26 -19.47 -16.54
N GLU A 170 -17.22 -20.20 -15.96
CA GLU A 170 -17.40 -20.31 -14.50
C GLU A 170 -16.53 -21.38 -13.83
N GLN A 171 -15.84 -22.23 -14.59
CA GLN A 171 -15.09 -23.37 -14.05
C GLN A 171 -13.58 -23.12 -13.88
N VAL A 172 -13.04 -22.05 -14.48
CA VAL A 172 -11.61 -21.77 -14.50
C VAL A 172 -11.35 -20.35 -14.01
N ASP A 173 -10.62 -20.22 -12.90
CA ASP A 173 -10.23 -18.95 -12.30
C ASP A 173 -8.76 -18.58 -12.57
N ARG A 174 -7.94 -19.56 -12.95
CA ARG A 174 -6.50 -19.39 -13.20
C ARG A 174 -6.03 -20.20 -14.41
N VAL A 175 -5.00 -19.71 -15.07
CA VAL A 175 -4.37 -20.33 -16.24
C VAL A 175 -2.88 -20.52 -15.96
N SER A 176 -2.38 -21.73 -16.18
CA SER A 176 -0.94 -22.05 -16.18
C SER A 176 -0.55 -22.64 -17.53
N GLY A 177 0.73 -22.55 -17.87
CA GLY A 177 1.26 -23.23 -19.05
C GLY A 177 2.33 -22.42 -19.78
N VAL A 178 2.88 -23.02 -20.84
CA VAL A 178 3.92 -22.41 -21.66
C VAL A 178 3.30 -21.58 -22.79
N VAL A 179 3.59 -20.28 -22.81
CA VAL A 179 3.09 -19.38 -23.85
C VAL A 179 3.81 -19.65 -25.18
N THR A 180 3.02 -19.96 -26.21
CA THR A 180 3.50 -20.24 -27.56
C THR A 180 2.70 -19.47 -28.60
N ILE A 181 3.39 -18.78 -29.50
CA ILE A 181 2.77 -18.05 -30.60
C ILE A 181 2.63 -19.00 -31.79
N ALA A 182 1.40 -19.18 -32.28
CA ALA A 182 1.14 -19.89 -33.52
C ALA A 182 1.43 -18.96 -34.72
N LEU A 183 2.42 -19.32 -35.54
CA LEU A 183 2.76 -18.61 -36.77
C LEU A 183 2.20 -19.37 -38.00
N PRO A 184 1.80 -18.66 -39.09
CA PRO A 184 1.34 -19.31 -40.32
C PRO A 184 2.38 -20.23 -40.95
N GLN A 185 1.91 -21.35 -41.49
CA GLN A 185 2.70 -22.51 -41.92
C GLN A 185 3.51 -22.28 -43.20
N SER A 186 4.81 -22.07 -43.02
CA SER A 186 5.85 -22.60 -43.93
C SER A 186 6.76 -23.61 -43.22
N CYS A 187 6.43 -23.99 -41.98
CA CYS A 187 7.24 -24.87 -41.13
C CYS A 187 6.43 -26.12 -40.78
N ASP A 188 6.88 -27.28 -41.25
CA ASP A 188 6.28 -28.61 -40.97
C ASP A 188 6.44 -29.05 -39.51
N ASN A 189 7.30 -28.38 -38.73
CA ASN A 189 7.43 -28.60 -37.29
C ASN A 189 6.53 -27.63 -36.53
N LEU A 190 5.50 -28.19 -35.89
CA LEU A 190 4.65 -27.46 -34.96
C LEU A 190 5.47 -26.97 -33.77
N LEU A 191 5.21 -25.73 -33.35
CA LEU A 191 5.84 -25.15 -32.16
C LEU A 191 5.19 -25.60 -30.84
N PHE A 192 4.04 -26.27 -30.89
CA PHE A 192 3.35 -26.80 -29.70
C PHE A 192 2.79 -28.20 -29.94
N SER A 193 3.06 -29.09 -28.99
CA SER A 193 2.60 -30.48 -28.98
C SER A 193 2.17 -30.94 -27.58
N ASP A 194 2.15 -30.03 -26.61
CA ASP A 194 1.93 -30.33 -25.20
C ASP A 194 0.58 -29.75 -24.74
N PRO A 195 -0.27 -30.54 -24.06
CA PRO A 195 -1.47 -30.02 -23.39
C PRO A 195 -1.20 -28.84 -22.44
N ASP A 196 -0.01 -28.72 -21.86
CA ASP A 196 0.37 -27.61 -20.97
C ASP A 196 0.63 -26.27 -21.70
N SER A 197 0.24 -26.14 -22.96
CA SER A 197 0.50 -24.94 -23.77
C SER A 197 -0.60 -23.89 -23.63
N ILE A 198 -0.21 -22.61 -23.64
CA ILE A 198 -1.09 -21.46 -23.87
C ILE A 198 -0.81 -20.94 -25.28
N ILE A 199 -1.79 -21.03 -26.18
CA ILE A 199 -1.59 -20.74 -27.60
C ILE A 199 -2.11 -19.33 -27.93
N LEU A 200 -1.23 -18.48 -28.44
CA LEU A 200 -1.59 -17.18 -29.03
C LEU A 200 -1.71 -17.36 -30.54
N CYS A 201 -2.91 -17.21 -31.11
CA CYS A 201 -3.14 -17.39 -32.54
C CYS A 201 -4.00 -16.28 -33.16
N GLY A 202 -3.77 -16.00 -34.44
CA GLY A 202 -4.63 -15.10 -35.21
C GLY A 202 -5.92 -15.79 -35.66
N ASN A 203 -6.60 -15.20 -36.64
CA ASN A 203 -7.76 -15.83 -37.29
C ASN A 203 -7.32 -17.00 -38.20
N GLN A 204 -6.99 -18.13 -37.59
CA GLN A 204 -6.47 -19.34 -38.23
C GLN A 204 -7.30 -20.56 -37.79
N PRO A 205 -8.42 -20.86 -38.47
CA PRO A 205 -9.35 -21.92 -38.04
C PRO A 205 -8.71 -23.30 -37.88
N ASP A 206 -7.75 -23.64 -38.75
CA ASP A 206 -7.07 -24.94 -38.71
C ASP A 206 -6.17 -25.08 -37.49
N MET A 207 -5.52 -23.99 -37.05
CA MET A 207 -4.69 -23.97 -35.83
C MET A 207 -5.55 -24.02 -34.58
N ILE A 208 -6.67 -23.30 -34.56
CA ILE A 208 -7.62 -23.32 -33.44
C ILE A 208 -8.18 -24.73 -33.26
N ARG A 209 -8.65 -25.38 -34.33
CA ARG A 209 -9.16 -26.77 -34.26
C ARG A 209 -8.12 -27.72 -33.73
N ARG A 210 -6.88 -27.62 -34.22
CA ARG A 210 -5.78 -28.47 -33.76
C ARG A 210 -5.46 -28.28 -32.27
N ALA A 211 -5.43 -27.03 -31.80
CA ALA A 211 -5.21 -26.74 -30.39
C ALA A 211 -6.32 -27.32 -29.49
N LEU A 212 -7.57 -27.25 -29.96
CA LEU A 212 -8.70 -27.91 -29.29
C LEU A 212 -8.56 -29.44 -29.27
N ASP A 213 -8.14 -30.06 -30.38
CA ASP A 213 -7.92 -31.51 -30.45
C ASP A 213 -6.79 -32.01 -29.52
N ILE A 214 -5.75 -31.20 -29.33
CA ILE A 214 -4.65 -31.48 -28.40
C ILE A 214 -5.11 -31.34 -26.93
N GLY A 215 -6.14 -30.51 -26.68
CA GLY A 215 -6.60 -30.20 -25.33
C GLY A 215 -5.64 -29.27 -24.59
N VAL A 216 -5.18 -28.20 -25.26
CA VAL A 216 -4.31 -27.20 -24.63
C VAL A 216 -5.01 -26.45 -23.49
N GLN A 217 -4.25 -25.91 -22.53
CA GLN A 217 -4.80 -25.18 -21.38
C GLN A 217 -5.62 -23.95 -21.78
N CYS A 218 -5.14 -23.17 -22.75
CA CYS A 218 -5.79 -21.93 -23.15
C CYS A 218 -5.46 -21.57 -24.61
N ILE A 219 -6.45 -21.00 -25.30
CA ILE A 219 -6.31 -20.42 -26.64
C ILE A 219 -6.72 -18.96 -26.56
N ILE A 220 -5.86 -18.07 -27.04
CA ILE A 220 -6.04 -16.63 -27.09
C ILE A 220 -6.01 -16.18 -28.56
#